data_AF-A0AAV8VJ88-F1
#
_entry.id   AF-A0AAV8VJ88-F1
#
_cell.length_a   1.000
_cell.length_b   1.000
_cell.length_c   1.000
_cell.angle_alpha   90.00
_cell.angle_beta   90.00
_cell.angle_gamma   90.00
#
_symmetry.space_group_name_H-M   'P 1'
#
loop_
_entity.id
_entity.type
_entity.pdbx_description
1 polymer ?
#
loop_
_entity_poly.entity_id
_entity_poly.type
_entity_poly.pdbx_seq_one_letter_code
_entity_poly.pdbx_strand_id
1 'polypeptide(L)'
;MVQRVTKPIDVTKSKEKLILKTVYNHIKISGVRKFKVGDIVRISKNKHVFAKGYTPNWTTELFKITAVKITNPIIWLLEDMRGQPIQGAFYAEELQKTTNPDVYLVEKVLRRKGQKYTLNGLV
;
A
#
# COMPACT_ATOMS: atom_id res chain seq x y z
N MET A 1 27.25 0.56 5.90
CA MET A 1 27.79 1.76 5.23
C MET A 1 27.67 2.94 6.18
N VAL A 2 28.79 3.39 6.77
CA VAL A 2 28.81 4.50 7.73
C VAL A 2 28.69 5.80 6.94
N GLN A 3 27.67 6.62 7.25
CA GLN A 3 27.59 7.99 6.76
C GLN A 3 28.81 8.73 7.32
N ARG A 4 29.87 8.90 6.51
CA ARG A 4 31.00 9.77 6.90
C ARG A 4 30.51 11.21 6.82
N VAL A 5 29.96 11.69 7.94
CA VAL A 5 29.68 13.11 8.15
C VAL A 5 30.95 13.74 8.73
N THR A 6 31.15 15.03 8.43
CA THR A 6 32.18 15.88 9.05
C THR A 6 32.23 15.65 10.56
N LYS A 7 33.43 15.62 11.16
CA LYS A 7 33.56 15.45 12.61
C LYS A 7 32.79 16.57 13.32
N PRO A 8 32.20 16.34 14.51
CA PRO A 8 31.43 17.36 15.21
C PRO A 8 32.18 18.69 15.40
N ILE A 9 33.51 18.63 15.58
CA ILE A 9 34.38 19.79 15.74
C ILE A 9 34.53 20.64 14.46
N ASP A 10 34.31 20.06 13.29
CA ASP A 10 34.49 20.71 11.99
C ASP A 10 33.19 21.35 11.46
N VAL A 11 32.11 21.33 12.26
CA VAL A 11 30.79 21.86 11.92
C VAL A 11 30.74 23.36 12.20
N THR A 12 30.75 24.17 11.13
CA THR A 12 30.62 25.63 11.19
C THR A 12 29.26 26.08 10.64
N LYS A 13 28.73 27.23 11.08
CA LYS A 13 27.46 27.80 10.58
C LYS A 13 27.39 27.91 9.04
N SER A 14 28.51 28.21 8.38
CA SER A 14 28.59 28.28 6.92
C SER A 14 28.39 26.93 6.22
N LYS A 15 28.77 25.83 6.88
CA LYS A 15 28.68 24.46 6.34
C LYS A 15 27.39 23.74 6.73
N GLU A 16 26.61 24.31 7.65
CA GLU A 16 25.37 23.73 8.18
C GLU A 16 24.43 23.25 7.08
N LYS A 17 24.11 24.12 6.11
CA LYS A 17 23.19 23.80 5.01
C LYS A 17 23.70 22.67 4.12
N LEU A 18 25.01 22.61 3.89
CA LEU A 18 25.65 21.56 3.10
C LEU A 18 25.64 20.23 3.85
N ILE A 19 25.93 20.26 5.15
CA ILE A 19 25.90 19.08 6.03
C ILE A 19 24.48 18.53 6.10
N LEU A 20 23.48 19.37 6.37
CA LEU A 20 22.07 18.98 6.41
C LEU A 20 21.65 18.31 5.09
N LYS A 21 21.97 18.93 3.96
CA LYS A 21 21.67 18.36 2.64
C LYS A 21 22.35 17.01 2.43
N THR A 22 23.58 16.84 2.88
CA THR A 22 24.36 15.60 2.71
C THR A 22 23.83 14.46 3.59
N VAL A 23 23.56 14.75 4.87
CA VAL A 23 23.06 13.76 5.85
C VAL A 23 21.67 13.26 5.46
N TYR A 24 20.79 14.19 5.09
CA TYR A 24 19.40 13.88 4.73
C TYR A 24 19.19 13.69 3.22
N ASN A 25 20.26 13.51 2.43
CA ASN A 25 20.15 13.35 0.96
C ASN A 25 19.55 12.02 0.50
N HIS A 26 19.38 11.07 1.42
CA HIS A 26 19.18 9.68 1.04
C HIS A 26 17.71 9.27 1.19
N ILE A 27 16.92 9.48 0.15
CA ILE A 27 15.75 8.61 -0.03
C ILE A 27 16.31 7.26 -0.50
N LYS A 28 16.65 6.39 0.46
CA LYS A 28 17.03 5.00 0.17
C LYS A 28 15.78 4.24 -0.24
N ILE A 29 15.37 4.38 -1.50
CA ILE A 29 14.37 3.50 -2.12
C ILE A 29 15.09 2.17 -2.35
N SER A 30 15.30 1.43 -1.28
CA SER A 30 15.97 0.14 -1.28
C SER A 30 14.89 -0.94 -1.27
N GLY A 31 14.33 -1.22 -2.45
CA GLY A 31 13.36 -2.29 -2.60
C GLY A 31 13.10 -2.62 -4.06
N VAL A 32 13.09 -3.91 -4.38
CA VAL A 32 12.55 -4.39 -5.66
C VAL A 32 11.08 -4.01 -5.70
N ARG A 33 10.64 -3.38 -6.81
CA ARG A 33 9.22 -3.09 -7.01
C ARG A 33 8.46 -4.42 -7.14
N LYS A 34 7.66 -4.76 -6.13
CA LYS A 34 6.88 -6.02 -6.12
C LYS A 34 5.81 -6.07 -7.22
N PHE A 35 5.24 -4.92 -7.58
CA PHE A 35 4.14 -4.82 -8.54
C PHE A 35 4.37 -3.73 -9.59
N LYS A 36 3.75 -3.89 -10.76
CA LYS A 36 3.80 -2.94 -11.89
C LYS A 36 2.41 -2.39 -12.21
N VAL A 37 2.38 -1.25 -12.91
CA VAL A 37 1.15 -0.69 -13.48
C VAL A 37 0.47 -1.74 -14.37
N GLY A 38 -0.85 -1.87 -14.23
CA GLY A 38 -1.67 -2.85 -14.94
C GLY A 38 -1.77 -4.22 -14.26
N ASP A 39 -1.00 -4.49 -13.20
CA ASP A 39 -1.20 -5.71 -12.42
C ASP A 39 -2.58 -5.70 -11.72
N ILE A 40 -3.23 -6.86 -11.69
CA ILE A 40 -4.47 -7.09 -10.95
C ILE A 40 -4.12 -7.61 -9.55
N VAL A 41 -4.68 -6.96 -8.53
CA VAL A 41 -4.39 -7.21 -7.12
C VAL A 41 -5.66 -7.29 -6.28
N ARG A 42 -5.56 -7.93 -5.11
CA ARG A 42 -6.54 -7.90 -4.01
C ARG A 42 -5.96 -7.12 -2.85
N ILE A 43 -6.84 -6.52 -2.04
CA ILE A 43 -6.46 -5.76 -0.85
C ILE A 43 -6.59 -6.66 0.39
N SER A 44 -5.70 -6.52 1.36
CA SER A 44 -5.80 -7.23 2.63
C SER A 44 -7.02 -6.76 3.43
N LYS A 45 -7.73 -7.68 4.09
CA LYS A 45 -8.80 -7.35 5.03
C LYS A 45 -8.22 -7.05 6.41
N ASN A 46 -8.74 -6.00 7.04
CA ASN A 46 -8.46 -5.74 8.45
C ASN A 46 -9.14 -6.82 9.30
N LYS A 47 -8.33 -7.60 10.02
CA LYS A 47 -8.83 -8.62 10.95
C LYS A 47 -8.98 -8.05 12.35
N HIS A 48 -10.10 -8.34 12.99
CA HIS A 48 -10.23 -8.19 14.44
C HIS A 48 -9.44 -9.29 15.16
N VAL A 49 -9.08 -9.02 16.42
CA VAL A 49 -8.28 -9.92 17.28
C VAL A 49 -8.90 -11.31 17.40
N PHE A 50 -10.23 -11.41 17.27
CA PHE A 50 -11.00 -12.66 17.36
C PHE A 50 -11.37 -13.26 15.99
N ALA A 51 -10.71 -12.86 14.90
CA ALA A 51 -10.97 -13.38 13.58
C ALA A 51 -10.63 -14.88 13.50
N LYS A 52 -11.61 -15.69 13.09
CA LYS A 52 -11.44 -17.14 12.96
C LYS A 52 -10.43 -17.47 11.86
N GLY A 53 -9.56 -18.45 12.11
CA GLY A 53 -8.45 -18.81 11.21
C GLY A 53 -8.87 -19.21 9.78
N TYR A 54 -10.10 -19.68 9.58
CA TYR A 54 -10.63 -20.04 8.25
C TYR A 54 -11.12 -18.84 7.43
N THR A 55 -11.14 -17.62 8.00
CA THR A 55 -11.64 -16.42 7.30
C THR A 55 -10.56 -15.91 6.35
N PRO A 56 -10.86 -15.68 5.05
CA PRO A 56 -9.89 -15.19 4.08
C PRO A 56 -9.26 -13.85 4.50
N ASN A 57 -7.96 -13.70 4.22
CA ASN A 57 -7.19 -12.48 4.56
C ASN A 57 -7.31 -11.38 3.51
N TRP A 58 -7.92 -11.67 2.37
CA TRP A 58 -7.93 -10.81 1.18
C TRP A 58 -9.37 -10.51 0.76
N THR A 59 -9.59 -9.34 0.15
CA THR A 59 -10.86 -8.95 -0.47
C THR A 59 -11.21 -9.88 -1.63
N THR A 60 -12.51 -10.02 -1.87
CA THR A 60 -13.04 -10.74 -3.04
C THR A 60 -12.94 -9.88 -4.30
N GLU A 61 -13.13 -8.57 -4.13
CA GLU A 61 -12.97 -7.55 -5.16
C GLU A 61 -11.53 -7.50 -5.69
N LEU A 62 -11.43 -7.29 -7.01
CA LEU A 62 -10.19 -7.15 -7.76
C LEU A 62 -9.97 -5.69 -8.09
N PHE A 63 -8.70 -5.29 -8.06
CA PHE A 63 -8.28 -3.93 -8.32
C PHE A 63 -7.12 -3.94 -9.29
N LYS A 64 -6.96 -2.86 -10.03
CA LYS A 64 -5.87 -2.70 -10.98
C LYS A 64 -4.96 -1.58 -10.53
N ILE A 65 -3.65 -1.82 -10.63
CA ILE A 65 -2.65 -0.80 -10.29
C ILE A 65 -2.61 0.25 -11.41
N THR A 66 -2.89 1.50 -11.06
CA THR A 66 -2.85 2.64 -11.99
C THR A 66 -1.49 3.34 -11.97
N ALA A 67 -0.89 3.48 -10.80
CA ALA A 67 0.37 4.19 -10.64
C ALA A 67 1.22 3.60 -9.50
N VAL A 68 2.54 3.72 -9.66
CA VAL A 68 3.52 3.39 -8.62
C VAL A 68 4.22 4.68 -8.22
N LYS A 69 4.04 5.10 -6.97
CA LYS A 69 4.71 6.28 -6.41
C LYS A 69 5.94 5.82 -5.64
N ILE A 70 7.09 6.31 -6.08
CA ILE A 70 8.40 5.94 -5.52
C ILE A 70 8.70 6.84 -4.31
N THR A 71 7.94 6.63 -3.24
CA THR A 71 8.17 7.23 -1.93
C THR A 71 8.96 6.27 -1.04
N ASN A 72 9.25 6.67 0.20
CA ASN A 72 9.80 5.76 1.22
C ASN A 72 8.79 5.64 2.38
N PRO A 73 7.98 4.56 2.44
CA PRO A 73 7.97 3.37 1.58
C PRO A 73 7.34 3.60 0.19
N ILE A 74 7.55 2.67 -0.75
CA ILE A 74 6.87 2.69 -2.07
C ILE A 74 5.37 2.48 -1.85
N ILE A 75 4.54 3.28 -2.54
CA ILE A 75 3.08 3.17 -2.47
C ILE A 75 2.48 2.96 -3.87
N TRP A 76 1.38 2.22 -3.92
CA TRP A 76 0.63 1.90 -5.13
C TRP A 76 -0.75 2.56 -5.10
N LEU A 77 -1.15 3.11 -6.24
CA LEU A 77 -2.50 3.63 -6.45
C LEU A 77 -3.31 2.64 -7.28
N LEU A 78 -4.59 2.51 -6.94
CA LEU A 78 -5.48 1.49 -7.49
C LEU A 78 -6.71 2.12 -8.16
N GLU A 79 -7.27 1.39 -9.12
CA GLU A 79 -8.61 1.58 -9.64
C GLU A 79 -9.41 0.27 -9.49
N ASP A 80 -10.73 0.39 -9.35
CA ASP A 80 -11.65 -0.74 -9.49
C ASP A 80 -11.68 -1.24 -10.95
N MET A 81 -12.15 -2.45 -11.18
CA MET A 81 -12.29 -3.05 -12.52
C MET A 81 -13.23 -2.25 -13.45
N ARG A 82 -14.03 -1.33 -12.89
CA ARG A 82 -14.86 -0.37 -13.63
C ARG A 82 -14.12 0.92 -14.02
N GLY A 83 -12.83 1.03 -13.71
CA GLY A 83 -12.01 2.22 -14.00
C GLY A 83 -12.23 3.39 -13.03
N GLN A 84 -12.86 3.16 -11.88
CA GLN A 84 -13.01 4.19 -10.85
C GLN A 84 -11.78 4.18 -9.93
N PRO A 85 -11.09 5.33 -9.74
CA PRO A 85 -9.94 5.38 -8.85
C PRO A 85 -10.35 5.16 -7.40
N ILE A 86 -9.55 4.39 -6.67
CA ILE A 86 -9.78 4.16 -5.25
C ILE A 86 -9.10 5.26 -4.45
N GLN A 87 -9.84 5.77 -3.47
CA GLN A 87 -9.30 6.75 -2.54
C GLN A 87 -8.31 6.06 -1.60
N GLY A 88 -7.04 6.47 -1.67
CA GLY A 88 -5.98 5.97 -0.81
C GLY A 88 -4.71 5.63 -1.58
N ALA A 89 -3.68 5.22 -0.83
CA ALA A 89 -2.46 4.65 -1.37
C ALA A 89 -2.09 3.43 -0.53
N PHE A 90 -1.67 2.36 -1.19
CA PHE A 90 -1.50 1.06 -0.56
C PHE A 90 -0.03 0.68 -0.52
N TYR A 91 0.38 0.01 0.55
CA TYR A 91 1.70 -0.58 0.69
C TYR A 91 1.77 -1.96 0.04
N ALA A 92 2.98 -2.49 -0.08
CA ALA A 92 3.20 -3.75 -0.78
C ALA A 92 2.61 -4.95 -0.01
N GLU A 93 2.54 -4.81 1.32
CA GLU A 93 2.07 -5.79 2.29
C GLU A 93 0.54 -5.90 2.28
N GLU A 94 -0.14 -4.84 1.84
CA GLU A 94 -1.59 -4.74 1.76
C GLU A 94 -2.13 -5.28 0.42
N LEU A 95 -1.24 -5.68 -0.50
CA LEU A 95 -1.60 -6.09 -1.85
C LEU A 95 -1.18 -7.52 -2.14
N GLN A 96 -2.07 -8.26 -2.78
CA GLN A 96 -1.79 -9.59 -3.33
C GLN A 96 -2.10 -9.64 -4.82
N LYS A 97 -1.08 -9.90 -5.64
CA LYS A 97 -1.24 -10.12 -7.08
C LYS A 97 -2.06 -11.38 -7.34
N THR A 98 -3.05 -11.27 -8.22
CA THR A 98 -3.93 -12.38 -8.63
C THR A 98 -3.68 -12.73 -10.09
N THR A 99 -3.47 -14.02 -10.37
CA THR A 99 -3.29 -14.55 -11.73
C THR A 99 -4.61 -14.96 -12.40
N ASN A 100 -5.67 -15.13 -11.62
CA ASN A 100 -6.95 -15.68 -12.06
C ASN A 100 -8.09 -14.67 -11.76
N PRO A 101 -8.27 -13.64 -12.60
CA PRO A 101 -9.29 -12.62 -12.39
C PRO A 101 -10.73 -13.15 -12.56
N ASP A 102 -10.92 -14.28 -13.24
CA ASP A 102 -12.26 -14.82 -13.55
C ASP A 102 -12.93 -15.55 -12.38
N VAL A 103 -12.20 -15.82 -11.29
CA VAL A 103 -12.74 -16.51 -10.12
C VAL A 103 -13.13 -15.50 -9.05
N TYR A 104 -14.35 -14.99 -9.16
CA TYR A 104 -14.98 -14.23 -8.09
C TYR A 104 -15.27 -15.18 -6.93
N LEU A 105 -14.54 -15.00 -5.81
CA LEU A 105 -14.93 -15.61 -4.55
C LEU A 105 -16.24 -14.95 -4.13
N VAL A 106 -17.36 -15.68 -4.24
CA VAL A 106 -18.66 -15.16 -3.83
C VAL A 106 -18.64 -14.94 -2.32
N GLU A 107 -18.67 -13.69 -1.90
CA GLU A 107 -18.97 -13.35 -0.51
C GLU A 107 -20.47 -13.53 -0.27
N LYS A 108 -20.79 -14.13 0.87
CA LYS A 108 -22.13 -14.52 1.29
C LYS A 108 -23.21 -13.45 0.98
N VAL A 109 -24.39 -13.93 0.62
CA VAL A 109 -25.63 -13.19 0.29
C VAL A 109 -25.83 -11.92 1.15
N LEU A 110 -25.87 -10.75 0.49
CA LEU A 110 -26.27 -9.48 1.09
C LEU A 110 -27.76 -9.54 1.50
N ARG A 111 -28.07 -9.37 2.79
CA ARG A 111 -29.46 -9.26 3.27
C ARG A 111 -29.99 -7.85 3.01
N ARG A 112 -31.05 -7.74 2.20
CA ARG A 112 -31.71 -6.48 1.82
C ARG A 112 -32.57 -5.93 2.98
N LYS A 113 -32.28 -4.72 3.46
CA LYS A 113 -33.23 -3.93 4.28
C LYS A 113 -33.08 -2.43 3.97
N GLY A 114 -33.97 -1.90 3.13
CA GLY A 114 -33.98 -0.49 2.70
C GLY A 114 -32.83 -0.12 1.76
N GLN A 115 -33.01 0.91 0.93
CA GLN A 115 -32.04 1.40 -0.07
C GLN A 115 -30.79 2.02 0.57
N LYS A 116 -30.00 1.24 1.30
CA LYS A 116 -28.69 1.66 1.82
C LYS A 116 -27.76 0.45 1.83
N TYR A 117 -26.67 0.54 1.08
CA TYR A 117 -25.60 -0.44 1.12
C TYR A 117 -24.82 -0.22 2.43
N THR A 118 -25.16 -0.97 3.48
CA THR A 118 -24.35 -1.02 4.71
C THR A 118 -23.46 -2.25 4.64
N LEU A 119 -22.15 -2.04 4.62
CA LEU A 119 -21.16 -3.05 4.97
C LEU A 119 -21.36 -3.35 6.46
N ASN A 120 -22.05 -4.44 6.77
CA ASN A 120 -22.17 -4.91 8.15
C ASN A 120 -20.83 -5.55 8.54
N GLY A 121 -20.01 -4.81 9.29
CA GLY A 121 -18.81 -5.36 9.89
C GLY A 121 -17.67 -4.38 10.10
N LEU A 122 -17.95 -3.20 10.66
CA LEU A 122 -16.98 -2.41 11.41
C LEU A 122 -17.48 -2.37 12.86
N VAL A 123 -17.03 -3.32 13.67
CA VAL A 123 -16.97 -3.23 15.15
C VAL A 123 -15.73 -3.97 15.60
#